data_AF-A0A822IWQ7-F1
#
_entry.id   AF-A0A822IWQ7-F1
#
_cell.length_a   1.000
_cell.length_b   1.000
_cell.length_c   1.000
_cell.angle_alpha   90.00
_cell.angle_beta   90.00
_cell.angle_gamma   90.00
#
_symmetry.space_group_name_H-M   'P 1'
#
loop_
_entity.id
_entity.type
_entity.pdbx_description
1 polymer ?
#
loop_
_entity_poly.entity_id
_entity_poly.type
_entity_poly.pdbx_seq_one_letter_code
_entity_poly.pdbx_strand_id
1 'polypeptide(L)' 'MFFKVLSSSNPTRLFVAGIHGDEEAITRPIFEIMIKDIKITSGKLIVVSLSRDCPYISTLNEAYYDSTNGKKLL' A
#
# COMPACT_ATOMS: atom_id res chain seq x y z
N MET A 1 -2.82 9.84 -3.25
CA MET A 1 -2.33 8.79 -2.32
C MET A 1 -3.32 8.60 -1.18
N PHE A 2 -3.96 7.44 -1.10
CA PHE A 2 -4.79 7.05 0.05
C PHE A 2 -3.90 6.37 1.10
N PHE A 3 -4.05 6.73 2.36
CA PHE A 3 -3.22 6.21 3.44
C PHE A 3 -4.02 6.13 4.74
N LYS A 4 -3.96 4.99 5.41
CA LYS A 4 -4.62 4.77 6.71
C LYS A 4 -3.77 3.91 7.62
N VAL A 5 -3.75 4.27 8.89
CA VAL A 5 -3.16 3.47 9.97
C VAL A 5 -4.28 3.09 10.94
N LEU A 6 -4.33 1.81 11.30
CA LEU A 6 -5.30 1.25 12.22
C LEU A 6 -4.54 0.52 13.33
N SER A 7 -4.84 0.88 14.59
CA SER A 7 -4.11 0.42 15.78
C SER A 7 -2.62 0.84 15.78
N SER A 8 -1.92 0.56 16.87
CA SER A 8 -0.53 0.99 17.11
C SER A 8 0.37 -0.10 17.72
N SER A 9 -0.12 -1.34 17.84
CA SER A 9 0.67 -2.45 18.40
C SER A 9 1.41 -3.25 17.31
N ASN A 10 2.41 -4.04 17.70
CA ASN A 10 3.07 -5.00 16.81
C ASN A 10 2.37 -6.38 16.89
N PRO A 11 2.46 -7.20 15.83
CA PRO A 11 3.18 -6.99 14.56
C PRO A 11 2.47 -6.03 13.60
N THR A 12 3.21 -5.46 12.65
CA THR A 12 2.68 -4.54 11.62
C THR A 12 2.42 -5.28 10.30
N ARG A 13 1.20 -5.16 9.78
CA ARG A 13 0.82 -5.58 8.43
C ARG A 13 0.71 -4.36 7.52
N LEU A 14 1.21 -4.47 6.30
CA LEU A 14 1.13 -3.44 5.27
C LEU A 14 0.35 -3.98 4.07
N PHE A 15 -0.78 -3.35 3.75
CA PHE A 15 -1.56 -3.61 2.53
C PHE A 15 -1.31 -2.46 1.56
N VAL A 16 -0.93 -2.82 0.33
CA VAL A 16 -0.60 -1.86 -0.74
C VAL A 16 -1.50 -2.11 -1.95
N ALA A 17 -2.14 -1.06 -2.44
CA ALA A 17 -2.89 -1.04 -3.70
C ALA A 17 -2.15 -0.20 -4.74
N GLY A 18 -2.43 -0.45 -6.02
CA GLY A 18 -1.84 0.33 -7.11
C GLY A 18 -0.35 0.05 -7.32
N ILE A 19 0.11 -1.16 -7.01
CA ILE A 19 1.50 -1.56 -7.33
C ILE A 19 1.77 -1.38 -8.82
N HIS A 20 0.80 -1.75 -9.66
CA HIS A 20 0.86 -1.53 -11.09
C HIS A 20 -0.10 -0.43 -11.56
N GLY A 21 0.42 0.80 -11.66
CA GLY A 21 -0.26 1.89 -12.34
C GLY A 21 -1.69 2.12 -11.84
N ASP A 22 -2.68 1.93 -12.71
CA ASP A 22 -4.08 2.20 -12.40
C ASP A 22 -4.88 1.03 -11.81
N GLU A 23 -4.22 -0.09 -11.49
CA GLU A 23 -4.85 -1.20 -10.72
C GLU A 23 -5.44 -0.72 -9.38
N GLU A 24 -4.94 0.40 -8.83
CA GLU A 24 -5.55 1.09 -7.68
C GLU A 24 -7.05 1.28 -7.87
N ALA A 25 -7.51 1.66 -9.06
CA ALA A 25 -8.91 2.01 -9.29
C ALA A 25 -9.86 0.86 -8.93
N ILE A 26 -9.36 -0.37 -8.99
CA ILE A 26 -10.07 -1.59 -8.62
C ILE A 26 -9.85 -1.93 -7.14
N THR A 27 -8.62 -1.85 -6.64
CA THR A 27 -8.28 -2.30 -5.27
C THR A 27 -8.69 -1.28 -4.19
N ARG A 28 -8.61 0.03 -4.46
CA ARG A 28 -8.90 1.08 -3.47
C ARG A 28 -10.33 1.00 -2.93
N PRO A 29 -11.39 0.83 -3.74
CA PRO A 29 -12.74 0.66 -3.21
C PRO A 29 -12.87 -0.53 -2.24
N ILE A 30 -12.17 -1.64 -2.52
CA ILE A 30 -12.16 -2.82 -1.63
C ILE A 30 -11.54 -2.47 -0.28
N PHE A 31 -10.41 -1.76 -0.30
CA PHE A 31 -9.78 -1.27 0.92
C PHE A 31 -10.72 -0.32 1.67
N GLU A 32 -11.29 0.69 1.01
CA GLU A 32 -12.20 1.65 1.65
C GLU A 32 -13.39 0.97 2.34
N ILE A 33 -13.97 -0.08 1.75
CA ILE A 33 -15.02 -0.89 2.37
C ILE A 33 -14.46 -1.64 3.58
N MET A 34 -13.35 -2.35 3.41
CA MET A 34 -12.72 -3.10 4.50
C MET A 34 -12.41 -2.21 5.72
N ILE A 35 -11.89 -1.00 5.52
CA ILE A 35 -11.49 -0.10 6.61
C ILE A 35 -12.69 0.30 7.48
N LYS A 36 -13.89 0.39 6.91
CA LYS A 36 -15.10 0.83 7.64
C LYS A 36 -15.51 -0.19 8.70
N ASP A 37 -15.36 -1.47 8.40
CA ASP A 37 -15.93 -2.55 9.23
C ASP A 37 -14.87 -3.40 9.94
N ILE A 38 -13.59 -3.26 9.58
CA ILE A 38 -12.52 -4.06 10.17
C ILE A 38 -12.22 -3.65 11.61
N LYS A 39 -12.25 -4.64 12.52
CA LYS A 39 -11.77 -4.50 13.90
C LYS A 39 -10.40 -5.13 14.05
N ILE A 40 -9.38 -4.32 14.35
CA ILE A 40 -8.03 -4.82 14.62
C ILE A 40 -7.94 -5.23 16.09
N THR A 41 -7.91 -6.53 16.35
CA THR A 41 -7.83 -7.11 17.71
C THR A 41 -6.40 -7.28 18.21
N SER A 42 -5.43 -7.37 17.30
CA SER A 42 -3.99 -7.48 17.61
C SER A 42 -3.15 -6.96 16.45
N GLY A 43 -2.05 -6.29 16.80
CA GLY A 43 -1.12 -5.67 15.85
C GLY A 43 -1.60 -4.35 15.26
N LYS A 44 -0.96 -3.96 14.17
CA LYS A 44 -1.19 -2.72 13.42
C LYS A 44 -1.43 -3.07 11.96
N LEU A 45 -2.37 -2.37 11.33
CA LEU A 45 -2.60 -2.44 9.89
C LEU A 45 -2.33 -1.06 9.28
N ILE A 46 -1.44 -1.03 8.29
CA ILE A 46 -1.21 0.12 7.44
C ILE A 46 -1.81 -0.23 6.08
N VAL A 47 -2.66 0.64 5.56
CA VAL A 47 -3.23 0.50 4.22
C VAL A 47 -2.78 1.71 3.41
N VAL A 48 -2.15 1.46 2.26
CA VAL A 48 -1.75 2.50 1.32
C VAL A 48 -2.26 2.17 -0.07
N SER A 49 -2.66 3.19 -0.80
CA SER A 49 -2.95 3.09 -2.22
C SER A 49 -2.10 4.10 -2.98
N LEU A 50 -1.29 3.57 -3.88
CA LEU A 50 -0.46 4.34 -4.78
C LEU A 50 -1.37 4.91 -5.86
N SER A 51 -1.33 6.24 -6.02
CA SER A 51 -2.20 6.92 -6.99
C SER A 51 -1.73 6.71 -8.43
N ARG A 52 -2.60 6.94 -9.42
CA ARG A 52 -2.23 7.01 -10.86
C ARG A 52 -0.99 7.87 -11.16
N ASP A 53 -0.74 8.90 -10.36
CA ASP A 53 0.43 9.78 -10.48
C ASP A 53 1.69 9.23 -9.80
N CYS A 54 1.59 8.08 -9.15
CA CYS A 54 2.74 7.37 -8.60
C CYS A 54 3.36 6.52 -9.72
N PRO A 55 4.66 6.67 -10.00
CA PRO A 55 5.33 5.88 -11.01
C PRO A 55 5.19 4.39 -10.68
N TYR A 56 4.82 3.61 -11.69
CA TYR A 56 4.78 2.15 -11.65
C TYR A 56 6.00 1.58 -10.92
N ILE A 57 5.76 0.84 -9.84
CA ILE A 57 6.79 0.17 -9.07
C ILE A 57 6.91 -1.24 -9.60
N SER A 58 7.78 -1.43 -10.60
CA SER A 58 8.07 -2.76 -11.10
C SER A 58 8.99 -3.48 -10.11
N THR A 59 8.43 -4.42 -9.34
CA THR A 59 9.25 -5.35 -8.56
C THR A 59 9.93 -6.41 -9.44
N LEU A 60 9.64 -6.43 -10.74
CA LEU A 60 10.27 -7.31 -11.72
C LEU A 60 11.34 -6.61 -12.57
N ASN A 61 11.39 -5.28 -12.56
CA ASN A 61 12.43 -4.52 -13.24
C ASN A 61 13.56 -4.22 -12.26
N GLU A 62 14.71 -4.84 -12.45
CA GLU A 62 15.88 -4.66 -11.59
C GLU A 62 16.31 -3.18 -11.48
N ALA A 63 16.16 -2.43 -12.58
CA ALA A 63 16.47 -0.99 -12.61
C ALA A 63 15.60 -0.15 -11.64
N TYR A 64 14.42 -0.65 -11.23
CA TYR A 64 13.61 0.01 -10.22
C TYR A 64 14.30 -0.02 -8.85
N TYR A 65 14.94 -1.13 -8.47
CA TYR A 65 15.65 -1.26 -7.19
C TYR A 65 16.84 -0.31 -7.09
N ASP A 66 17.45 0.05 -8.22
CA ASP A 66 18.53 1.02 -8.27
C ASP A 66 18.06 2.48 -8.20
N SER A 67 16.77 2.74 -8.43
CA SER A 67 16.17 4.07 -8.38
C SER A 67 16.08 4.61 -6.94
N THR A 68 16.03 5.94 -6.80
CA THR A 68 15.81 6.61 -5.50
C THR A 68 14.54 6.13 -4.79
N ASN A 69 13.49 5.82 -5.55
CA ASN A 69 12.23 5.34 -4.98
C ASN A 69 12.33 3.89 -4.54
N GLY A 70 13.00 3.02 -5.31
CA GLY A 70 13.24 1.63 -4.94
C GLY A 70 14.09 1.48 -3.68
N LYS A 71 15.16 2.29 -3.55
CA LYS A 71 16.02 2.30 -2.35
C LYS A 71 15.33 2.79 -1.07
N LYS A 72 14.24 3.55 -1.18
CA LYS A 72 13.45 3.99 -0.02
C LYS A 72 12.41 2.97 0.44
N LEU A 73 12.11 1.99 -0.41
CA LEU A 73 11.14 0.93 -0.13
C LEU A 73 11.76 -0.21 0.71
N LEU A 74 13.07 -0.42 0.59
CA LEU A 74 13.90 -1.34 1.40
C LEU A 74 14.45 -0.63 2.64
#